data_AF-A0A8T2UVW9-F1
#
_entry.id   AF-A0A8T2UVW9-F1
#
_cell.length_a   1.000
_cell.length_b   1.000
_cell.length_c   1.000
_cell.angle_alpha   90.00
_cell.angle_beta   90.00
_cell.angle_gamma   90.00
#
_symmetry.space_group_name_H-M   'P 1'
#
loop_
_entity.id
_entity.type
_entity.pdbx_description
1 polymer ?
#
loop_
_entity_poly.entity_id
_entity_poly.type
_entity_poly.pdbx_seq_one_letter_code
_entity_poly.pdbx_strand_id
1 'polypeptide(L)'
;MEKTRSWEEEYGFPFLYDGVRLLDMLEEYSLVRQEKEEEKRRARAEVEVERLDALKASKTRELVIKKKEELDEICRQAHMDADPSIENEKIMAIIDSGMFDPSELLASMDLQISKAKEDALSRTDIMEKVEKWMSACEEESWLEDYSRDQNRYNATRGAHLNLKQAERARVTVNKLPALVDSLMAKTRSWEEEYGFPFLYDGVRLLDMLEEYSLVRQEKEEEKRRARAEVEVERLDALKASKTRELVIKKKEELDEICRQAHMDADPSTENEKIMAIIDSGMFDPSELLASMDLQISKAKEDALSRTDIMEKVEKWMSAYEEESWLEDYSRDQNRYNATRGGRPFFWQL
;
A
#
# COMPACT_ATOMS: atom_id res chain seq x y z
N MET A 1 2.11 -76.82 66.87
CA MET A 1 3.58 -76.85 66.93
C MET A 1 4.05 -76.94 68.37
N GLU A 2 3.96 -75.92 69.23
CA GLU A 2 4.48 -75.99 70.62
C GLU A 2 3.90 -77.13 71.46
N LYS A 3 2.57 -77.34 71.45
CA LYS A 3 1.94 -78.47 72.14
C LYS A 3 2.37 -79.84 71.59
N THR A 4 2.57 -79.93 70.28
CA THR A 4 3.01 -81.15 69.59
C THR A 4 4.47 -81.46 69.94
N ARG A 5 5.32 -80.43 69.97
CA ARG A 5 6.73 -80.52 70.36
C ARG A 5 6.89 -80.92 71.82
N SER A 6 6.12 -80.29 72.73
CA SER A 6 6.08 -80.65 74.15
C SER A 6 5.61 -82.09 74.38
N TRP A 7 4.69 -82.60 73.57
CA TRP A 7 4.24 -83.99 73.64
C TRP A 7 5.32 -84.97 73.13
N GLU A 8 5.97 -84.69 72.01
CA GLU A 8 7.07 -85.53 71.52
C GLU A 8 8.26 -85.57 72.51
N GLU A 9 8.53 -84.44 73.19
CA GLU A 9 9.52 -84.33 74.27
C GLU A 9 9.13 -85.13 75.52
N GLU A 10 7.85 -85.16 75.89
CA GLU A 10 7.33 -85.89 77.06
C GLU A 10 7.32 -87.42 76.84
N TYR A 11 6.99 -87.88 75.63
CA TYR A 11 6.79 -89.30 75.34
C TYR A 11 7.96 -89.98 74.59
N GLY A 12 8.91 -89.22 74.03
CA GLY A 12 10.16 -89.75 73.46
C GLY A 12 10.04 -90.39 72.08
N PHE A 13 8.92 -90.21 71.38
CA PHE A 13 8.72 -90.65 70.00
C PHE A 13 7.86 -89.65 69.20
N PRO A 14 7.97 -89.62 67.86
CA PRO A 14 7.22 -88.67 67.03
C PRO A 14 5.71 -88.87 67.08
N PHE A 15 4.94 -87.78 67.10
CA PHE A 15 3.49 -87.85 66.95
C PHE A 15 3.16 -88.10 65.48
N LEU A 16 2.69 -89.30 65.15
CA LEU A 16 2.31 -89.66 63.79
C LEU A 16 0.81 -89.47 63.57
N TYR A 17 0.46 -88.81 62.46
CA TYR A 17 -0.89 -88.73 61.93
C TYR A 17 -0.90 -89.35 60.54
N ASP A 18 -1.65 -90.44 60.36
CA ASP A 18 -1.72 -91.21 59.11
C ASP A 18 -0.33 -91.60 58.53
N GLY A 19 0.58 -92.01 59.42
CA GLY A 19 1.94 -92.43 59.06
C GLY A 19 2.97 -91.30 58.86
N VAL A 20 2.57 -90.02 58.96
CA VAL A 20 3.46 -88.86 58.81
C VAL A 20 3.62 -88.12 60.14
N ARG A 21 4.81 -87.61 60.45
CA ARG A 21 5.05 -86.82 61.65
C ARG A 21 4.26 -85.51 61.60
N LEU A 22 3.38 -85.31 62.57
CA LEU A 22 2.49 -84.15 62.63
C LEU A 22 3.26 -82.82 62.75
N LEU A 23 4.43 -82.81 63.39
CA LEU A 23 5.26 -81.61 63.46
C LEU A 23 5.74 -81.17 62.06
N ASP A 24 6.18 -82.10 61.22
CA ASP A 24 6.65 -81.83 59.86
C ASP A 24 5.49 -81.31 58.99
N MET A 25 4.29 -81.91 59.10
CA MET A 25 3.08 -81.41 58.41
C MET A 25 2.70 -79.98 58.84
N LEU A 26 2.83 -79.67 60.13
CA LEU A 26 2.52 -78.34 60.67
C LEU A 26 3.57 -77.30 60.27
N GLU A 27 4.84 -77.68 60.20
CA GLU A 27 5.93 -76.85 59.70
C GLU A 27 5.74 -76.55 58.20
N GLU A 28 5.46 -77.58 57.38
CA GLU A 28 5.15 -77.43 55.95
C GLU A 28 3.91 -76.56 55.74
N TYR A 29 2.82 -76.79 56.48
CA TYR A 29 1.62 -75.95 56.43
C TYR A 29 1.91 -74.49 56.81
N SER A 30 2.77 -74.26 57.81
CA SER A 30 3.15 -72.91 58.24
C SER A 30 3.97 -72.18 57.17
N LEU A 31 4.89 -72.88 56.50
CA LEU A 31 5.70 -72.36 55.41
C LEU A 31 4.83 -72.00 54.20
N VAL A 32 3.98 -72.92 53.74
CA VAL A 32 3.05 -72.69 52.63
C VAL A 32 2.08 -71.54 52.93
N ARG A 33 1.61 -71.43 54.18
CA ARG A 33 0.77 -70.30 54.61
C ARG A 33 1.55 -68.97 54.53
N GLN A 34 2.81 -68.95 54.94
CA GLN A 34 3.66 -67.75 54.87
C GLN A 34 3.95 -67.36 53.42
N GLU A 35 4.30 -68.31 52.56
CA GLU A 35 4.51 -68.09 51.12
C GLU A 35 3.26 -67.51 50.45
N LYS A 36 2.07 -68.05 50.74
CA LYS A 36 0.80 -67.49 50.23
C LYS A 36 0.54 -66.06 50.69
N GLU A 37 0.91 -65.71 51.93
CA GLU A 37 0.76 -64.34 52.42
C GLU A 37 1.81 -63.39 51.81
N GLU A 38 3.02 -63.88 51.51
CA GLU A 38 4.03 -63.13 50.75
C GLU A 38 3.62 -62.93 49.30
N GLU A 39 3.10 -63.96 48.64
CA GLU A 39 2.58 -63.89 47.27
C GLU A 39 1.42 -62.89 47.17
N LYS A 40 0.46 -62.93 48.11
CA LYS A 40 -0.60 -61.90 48.19
C LYS A 40 -0.04 -60.49 48.39
N ARG A 41 1.02 -60.33 49.19
CA ARG A 41 1.66 -59.02 49.39
C ARG A 41 2.37 -58.54 48.13
N ARG A 42 3.07 -59.43 47.40
CA ARG A 42 3.71 -59.12 46.11
C ARG A 42 2.67 -58.74 45.07
N ALA A 43 1.61 -59.53 44.90
CA ALA A 43 0.52 -59.22 43.98
C ALA A 43 -0.15 -57.86 44.29
N ARG A 44 -0.35 -57.53 45.57
CA ARG A 44 -0.84 -56.19 45.97
C ARG A 44 0.15 -55.08 45.64
N ALA A 45 1.44 -55.31 45.82
CA ALA A 45 2.48 -54.35 45.50
C ALA A 45 2.60 -54.11 43.98
N GLU A 46 2.54 -55.17 43.17
CA GLU A 46 2.57 -55.10 41.70
C GLU A 46 1.39 -54.29 41.15
N VAL A 47 0.16 -54.56 41.63
CA VAL A 47 -1.03 -53.78 41.25
C VAL A 47 -0.90 -52.30 41.64
N GLU A 48 -0.33 -52.02 42.82
CA GLU A 48 -0.14 -50.63 43.25
C GLU A 48 0.94 -49.91 42.44
N VAL A 49 2.02 -50.60 42.04
CA VAL A 49 3.04 -50.06 41.14
C VAL A 49 2.44 -49.74 39.78
N GLU A 50 1.68 -50.65 39.17
CA GLU A 50 1.01 -50.41 37.88
C GLU A 50 0.04 -49.22 37.96
N ARG A 51 -0.74 -49.12 39.04
CA ARG A 51 -1.64 -47.99 39.28
C ARG A 51 -0.87 -46.66 39.41
N LEU A 52 0.27 -46.66 40.09
CA LEU A 52 1.12 -45.48 40.27
C LEU A 52 1.83 -45.09 38.97
N ASP A 53 2.28 -46.05 38.17
CA ASP A 53 2.89 -45.79 36.86
C ASP A 53 1.88 -45.19 35.89
N ALA A 54 0.65 -45.72 35.84
CA ALA A 54 -0.45 -45.15 35.07
C ALA A 54 -0.78 -43.71 35.52
N LEU A 55 -0.79 -43.46 36.83
CA LEU A 55 -1.02 -42.13 37.38
C LEU A 55 0.13 -41.16 37.05
N LYS A 56 1.38 -41.62 37.16
CA LYS A 56 2.58 -40.84 36.81
C LYS A 56 2.57 -40.47 35.33
N ALA A 57 2.28 -41.42 34.44
CA ALA A 57 2.16 -41.17 33.00
C ALA A 57 1.04 -40.18 32.68
N SER A 58 -0.14 -40.34 33.29
CA SER A 58 -1.27 -39.41 33.14
C SER A 58 -0.90 -38.00 33.60
N LYS A 59 -0.25 -37.87 34.76
CA LYS A 59 0.16 -36.56 35.29
C LYS A 59 1.26 -35.91 34.46
N THR A 60 2.19 -36.70 33.94
CA THR A 60 3.25 -36.24 33.05
C THR A 60 2.66 -35.68 31.75
N ARG A 61 1.69 -36.38 31.14
CA ARG A 61 0.96 -35.88 29.96
C ARG A 61 0.33 -34.52 30.20
N GLU A 62 -0.40 -34.36 31.31
CA GLU A 62 -1.04 -33.09 31.65
C GLU A 62 -0.04 -31.94 31.77
N LEU A 63 1.10 -32.17 32.44
CA LEU A 63 2.12 -31.15 32.64
C LEU A 63 2.83 -30.78 31.34
N VAL A 64 3.17 -31.77 30.51
CA VAL A 64 3.85 -31.52 29.24
C VAL A 64 2.94 -30.75 28.27
N ILE A 65 1.64 -31.05 28.23
CA ILE A 65 0.67 -30.28 27.42
C ILE A 65 0.66 -28.81 27.86
N LYS A 66 0.56 -28.54 29.17
CA LYS A 66 0.59 -27.16 29.70
C LYS A 66 1.89 -26.42 29.35
N LYS A 67 3.02 -27.12 29.44
CA LYS A 67 4.33 -26.56 29.08
C LYS A 67 4.42 -26.27 27.58
N LYS A 68 3.85 -27.13 26.74
CA LYS A 68 3.78 -26.92 25.30
C LYS A 68 2.89 -25.73 24.95
N GLU A 69 1.73 -25.60 25.60
CA GLU A 69 0.84 -24.43 25.44
C GLU A 69 1.56 -23.12 25.83
N GLU A 70 2.32 -23.12 26.93
CA GLU A 70 3.15 -21.98 27.32
C GLU A 70 4.19 -21.63 26.24
N LEU A 71 4.91 -22.63 25.75
CA LEU A 71 5.90 -22.46 24.67
C LEU A 71 5.26 -21.88 23.40
N ASP A 72 4.12 -22.42 22.99
CA ASP A 72 3.39 -21.99 21.79
C ASP A 72 2.84 -20.58 21.93
N GLU A 73 2.39 -20.19 23.12
CA GLU A 73 1.97 -18.82 23.40
C GLU A 73 3.13 -17.84 23.26
N ILE A 74 4.31 -18.18 23.80
CA ILE A 74 5.52 -17.35 23.70
C ILE A 74 5.94 -17.19 22.24
N CYS A 75 5.99 -18.30 21.48
CA CYS A 75 6.34 -18.25 20.07
C CYS A 75 5.35 -17.40 19.27
N ARG A 76 4.04 -17.56 19.51
CA ARG A 76 3.00 -16.80 18.82
C ARG A 76 3.07 -15.31 19.13
N GLN A 77 3.26 -14.94 20.40
CA GLN A 77 3.39 -13.53 20.81
C GLN A 77 4.65 -12.88 20.23
N ALA A 78 5.72 -13.64 20.04
CA ALA A 78 6.97 -13.17 19.46
C ALA A 78 7.05 -13.32 17.93
N HIS A 79 5.98 -13.80 17.27
CA HIS A 79 5.93 -14.10 15.84
C HIS A 79 7.07 -15.05 15.37
N MET A 80 7.39 -16.03 16.20
CA MET A 80 8.39 -17.06 15.93
C MET A 80 7.73 -18.35 15.42
N ASP A 81 8.43 -19.06 14.54
CA ASP A 81 7.95 -20.35 14.05
C ASP A 81 7.97 -21.40 15.17
N ALA A 82 6.89 -22.17 15.26
CA ALA A 82 6.83 -23.30 16.17
C ALA A 82 7.71 -24.45 15.65
N ASP A 83 8.53 -25.03 16.51
CA ASP A 83 9.38 -26.17 16.14
C ASP A 83 8.52 -27.42 15.85
N PRO A 84 8.53 -27.95 14.60
CA PRO A 84 7.74 -29.12 14.22
C PRO A 84 8.24 -30.42 14.87
N SER A 85 9.42 -30.40 15.51
CA SER A 85 9.94 -31.54 16.28
C SER A 85 9.18 -31.75 17.61
N ILE A 86 8.51 -30.71 18.10
CA ILE A 86 7.77 -30.68 19.38
C ILE A 86 6.27 -30.89 19.14
N GLU A 87 5.90 -31.65 18.12
CA GLU A 87 4.49 -31.88 17.81
C GLU A 87 3.84 -32.76 18.90
N ASN A 88 2.59 -32.47 19.26
CA ASN A 88 1.89 -33.16 20.33
C ASN A 88 1.88 -34.69 20.13
N GLU A 89 1.77 -35.16 18.89
CA GLU A 89 1.80 -36.58 18.55
C GLU A 89 3.14 -37.24 18.90
N LYS A 90 4.26 -36.56 18.63
CA LYS A 90 5.61 -37.07 18.94
C LYS A 90 5.83 -37.12 20.44
N ILE A 91 5.39 -36.09 21.16
CA ILE A 91 5.47 -36.04 22.63
C ILE A 91 4.62 -37.14 23.26
N MET A 92 3.37 -37.32 22.80
CA MET A 92 2.49 -38.37 23.31
C MET A 92 3.09 -39.76 23.08
N ALA A 93 3.65 -40.01 21.89
CA ALA A 93 4.34 -41.26 21.59
C ALA A 93 5.54 -41.53 22.51
N ILE A 94 6.33 -40.49 22.87
CA ILE A 94 7.43 -40.61 23.83
C ILE A 94 6.91 -41.01 25.21
N ILE A 95 5.84 -40.39 25.69
CA ILE A 95 5.27 -40.69 27.01
C ILE A 95 4.67 -42.11 27.04
N ASP A 96 3.96 -42.50 26.00
CA ASP A 96 3.32 -43.82 25.90
C ASP A 96 4.33 -44.96 25.72
N SER A 97 5.52 -44.66 25.16
CA SER A 97 6.60 -45.65 25.04
C SER A 97 7.20 -46.09 26.38
N GLY A 98 6.99 -45.31 27.46
CA GLY A 98 7.60 -45.56 28.77
C GLY A 98 9.13 -45.54 28.78
N MET A 99 9.77 -45.17 27.66
CA MET A 99 11.22 -45.21 27.52
C MET A 99 11.93 -43.98 28.10
N PHE A 100 11.21 -42.88 28.30
CA PHE A 100 11.78 -41.60 28.72
C PHE A 100 11.42 -41.31 30.17
N ASP A 101 12.40 -40.84 30.95
CA ASP A 101 12.12 -40.43 32.32
C ASP A 101 11.24 -39.15 32.33
N PRO A 102 10.09 -39.16 33.01
CA PRO A 102 9.21 -37.99 33.07
C PRO A 102 9.89 -36.71 33.57
N SER A 103 10.87 -36.80 34.47
CA SER A 103 11.55 -35.62 35.00
C SER A 103 12.51 -35.02 33.96
N GLU A 104 13.20 -35.85 33.19
CA GLU A 104 14.02 -35.38 32.06
C GLU A 104 13.17 -34.69 30.99
N LEU A 105 11.95 -35.17 30.71
CA LEU A 105 11.08 -34.61 29.66
C LEU A 105 10.57 -33.23 30.07
N LEU A 106 10.16 -33.10 31.33
CA LEU A 106 9.74 -31.81 31.86
C LEU A 106 10.89 -30.81 31.89
N ALA A 107 12.11 -31.25 32.24
CA ALA A 107 13.30 -30.41 32.22
C ALA A 107 13.68 -29.95 30.81
N SER A 108 13.52 -30.80 29.79
CA SER A 108 13.78 -30.40 28.39
C SER A 108 12.75 -29.39 27.88
N MET A 109 11.47 -29.55 28.24
CA MET A 109 10.44 -28.56 27.95
C MET A 109 10.70 -27.23 28.65
N ASP A 110 11.13 -27.24 29.92
CA ASP A 110 11.51 -26.03 30.66
C ASP A 110 12.70 -25.30 30.02
N LEU A 111 13.68 -26.06 29.49
CA LEU A 111 14.80 -25.52 28.75
C LEU A 111 14.34 -24.85 27.44
N GLN A 112 13.45 -25.50 26.68
CA GLN A 112 12.89 -24.95 25.46
C GLN A 112 12.08 -23.67 25.72
N ILE A 113 11.26 -23.65 26.77
CA ILE A 113 10.52 -22.44 27.19
C ILE A 113 11.50 -21.32 27.56
N SER A 114 12.57 -21.65 28.29
CA SER A 114 13.57 -20.65 28.69
C SER A 114 14.28 -20.06 27.47
N LYS A 115 14.65 -20.90 26.51
CA LYS A 115 15.24 -20.47 25.23
C LYS A 115 14.27 -19.60 24.43
N ALA A 116 13.01 -20.02 24.30
CA ALA A 116 12.00 -19.25 23.59
C ALA A 116 11.75 -17.87 24.23
N LYS A 117 11.84 -17.77 25.57
CA LYS A 117 11.78 -16.48 26.28
C LYS A 117 12.98 -15.59 25.95
N GLU A 118 14.18 -16.15 25.90
CA GLU A 118 15.40 -15.42 25.53
C GLU A 118 15.34 -14.94 24.07
N ASP A 119 14.96 -15.83 23.15
CA ASP A 119 14.78 -15.52 21.73
C ASP A 119 13.69 -14.43 21.56
N ALA A 120 12.56 -14.54 22.26
CA ALA A 120 11.51 -13.51 22.26
C ALA A 120 12.03 -12.15 22.78
N LEU A 121 12.83 -12.14 23.85
CA LEU A 121 13.44 -10.91 24.38
C LEU A 121 14.39 -10.26 23.37
N SER A 122 15.19 -11.05 22.65
CA SER A 122 16.08 -10.52 21.61
C SER A 122 15.33 -9.82 20.47
N ARG A 123 14.08 -10.21 20.20
CA ARG A 123 13.25 -9.70 19.11
C ARG A 123 12.51 -8.41 19.48
N THR A 124 12.42 -8.07 20.77
CA THR A 124 11.57 -6.95 21.28
C THR A 124 11.78 -5.61 20.56
N ASP A 125 13.02 -5.17 20.40
CA ASP A 125 13.36 -3.92 19.69
C ASP A 125 12.86 -3.89 18.23
N ILE A 126 12.96 -5.04 17.54
CA ILE A 126 12.49 -5.19 16.16
C ILE A 126 10.97 -5.22 16.13
N MET A 127 10.33 -5.98 17.03
CA MET A 127 8.88 -6.08 17.11
C MET A 127 8.21 -4.73 17.41
N GLU A 128 8.78 -3.92 18.30
CA GLU A 128 8.27 -2.56 18.57
C GLU A 128 8.32 -1.67 17.32
N LYS A 129 9.36 -1.84 16.48
CA LYS A 129 9.47 -1.12 15.20
C LYS A 129 8.51 -1.67 14.15
N VAL A 130 8.28 -2.98 14.11
CA VAL A 130 7.30 -3.62 13.23
C VAL A 130 5.89 -3.10 13.55
N GLU A 131 5.51 -3.04 14.83
CA GLU A 131 4.23 -2.47 15.25
C GLU A 131 4.07 -1.01 14.79
N LYS A 132 5.09 -0.18 15.01
CA LYS A 132 5.09 1.21 14.54
C LYS A 132 4.99 1.31 13.01
N TRP A 133 5.64 0.41 12.28
CA TRP A 133 5.58 0.36 10.83
C TRP A 133 4.19 -0.04 10.34
N MET A 134 3.60 -1.10 10.90
CA MET A 134 2.23 -1.54 10.56
C MET A 134 1.20 -0.43 10.82
N SER A 135 1.23 0.22 11.99
CA SER A 135 0.32 1.35 12.28
C SER A 135 0.55 2.53 11.33
N ALA A 136 1.78 2.80 10.92
CA ALA A 136 2.07 3.86 9.95
C ALA A 136 1.57 3.51 8.53
N CYS A 137 1.61 2.23 8.14
CA CYS A 137 1.02 1.73 6.90
C CYS A 137 -0.52 1.82 6.91
N GLU A 138 -1.17 1.57 8.04
CA GLU A 138 -2.61 1.77 8.19
C GLU A 138 -3.00 3.25 8.00
N GLU A 139 -2.24 4.16 8.61
CA GLU A 139 -2.42 5.61 8.43
C GLU A 139 -2.14 6.05 6.97
N GLU A 140 -1.19 5.41 6.27
CA GLU A 140 -0.93 5.63 4.84
C GLU A 140 -2.15 5.24 4.00
N SER A 141 -2.68 4.04 4.20
CA SER A 141 -3.87 3.55 3.49
C SER A 141 -5.08 4.45 3.75
N TRP A 142 -5.32 4.81 5.01
CA TRP A 142 -6.42 5.71 5.37
C TRP A 142 -6.29 7.08 4.70
N LEU A 143 -5.07 7.63 4.64
CA LEU A 143 -4.81 8.92 3.97
C LEU A 143 -4.99 8.83 2.45
N GLU A 144 -4.63 7.72 1.82
CA GLU A 144 -4.88 7.46 0.39
C GLU A 144 -6.39 7.46 0.11
N ASP A 145 -7.17 6.74 0.92
CA ASP A 145 -8.63 6.68 0.78
C ASP A 145 -9.29 8.05 1.00
N TYR A 146 -8.88 8.76 2.06
CA TYR A 146 -9.36 10.12 2.34
C TYR A 146 -8.98 11.12 1.25
N SER A 147 -7.88 10.90 0.53
CA SER A 147 -7.45 11.76 -0.57
C SER A 147 -8.21 11.51 -1.87
N ARG A 148 -8.80 10.32 -2.04
CA ARG A 148 -9.64 9.96 -3.19
C ARG A 148 -11.11 10.40 -3.01
N ASP A 149 -11.54 10.66 -1.78
CA ASP A 149 -12.92 11.08 -1.49
C ASP A 149 -13.23 12.47 -2.07
N GLN A 150 -14.14 12.51 -3.05
CA GLN A 150 -14.61 13.74 -3.69
C GLN A 150 -15.42 14.63 -2.73
N ASN A 151 -16.02 14.04 -1.69
CA ASN A 151 -16.83 14.74 -0.69
C ASN A 151 -16.03 15.22 0.52
N ARG A 152 -14.70 15.07 0.52
CA ARG A 152 -13.80 15.43 1.61
C ARG A 152 -13.96 16.86 2.14
N TYR A 153 -14.29 17.81 1.27
CA TYR A 153 -14.44 19.22 1.62
C TYR A 153 -15.90 19.65 1.85
N ASN A 154 -16.86 18.72 1.81
CA ASN A 154 -18.23 19.06 2.16
C ASN A 154 -18.26 19.50 3.63
N ALA A 155 -18.96 20.61 3.89
CA ALA A 155 -19.06 21.25 5.20
C ALA A 155 -19.95 20.45 6.17
N THR A 156 -19.72 19.14 6.28
CA THR A 156 -20.43 18.24 7.16
C THR A 156 -19.78 18.27 8.55
N ARG A 157 -20.60 18.11 9.59
CA ARG A 157 -20.16 18.03 10.99
C ARG A 157 -19.10 16.92 11.13
N GLY A 158 -17.85 17.29 11.40
CA GLY A 158 -16.71 16.37 11.51
C GLY A 158 -15.56 16.61 10.54
N ALA A 159 -15.74 17.44 9.50
CA ALA A 159 -14.70 17.70 8.50
C ALA A 159 -13.36 18.21 9.08
N HIS A 160 -13.41 19.05 10.12
CA HIS A 160 -12.19 19.56 10.78
C HIS A 160 -11.40 18.48 11.54
N LEU A 161 -12.07 17.42 12.04
CA LEU A 161 -11.41 16.30 12.71
C LEU A 161 -10.69 15.44 11.69
N ASN A 162 -11.35 15.14 10.57
CA ASN A 162 -10.75 14.39 9.47
C ASN A 162 -9.56 15.14 8.87
N LEU A 163 -9.66 16.47 8.73
CA LEU A 163 -8.54 17.29 8.27
C LEU A 163 -7.35 17.22 9.24
N LYS A 164 -7.61 17.32 10.55
CA LYS A 164 -6.57 17.19 11.59
C LYS A 164 -5.94 15.79 11.61
N GLN A 165 -6.72 14.74 11.38
CA GLN A 165 -6.20 13.38 11.23
C GLN A 165 -5.35 13.25 9.97
N ALA A 166 -5.78 13.82 8.84
CA ALA A 166 -5.00 13.83 7.60
C ALA A 166 -3.66 14.57 7.74
N GLU A 167 -3.61 15.67 8.48
CA GLU A 167 -2.35 16.35 8.79
C GLU A 167 -1.40 15.46 9.62
N ARG A 168 -1.93 14.76 10.64
CA ARG A 168 -1.16 13.81 11.44
C ARG A 168 -0.67 12.63 10.60
N ALA A 169 -1.55 12.03 9.81
CA ALA A 169 -1.24 10.92 8.92
C ALA A 169 -0.14 11.33 7.93
N ARG A 170 -0.18 12.52 7.33
CA ARG A 170 0.89 13.03 6.44
C ARG A 170 2.25 13.09 7.14
N VAL A 171 2.30 13.55 8.39
CA VAL A 171 3.56 13.60 9.16
C VAL A 171 4.09 12.19 9.41
N THR A 172 3.21 11.23 9.73
CA THR A 172 3.57 9.82 9.92
C THR A 172 4.07 9.21 8.62
N VAL A 173 3.32 9.38 7.51
CA VAL A 173 3.65 8.85 6.18
C VAL A 173 4.97 9.43 5.64
N ASN A 174 5.27 10.70 5.92
CA ASN A 174 6.55 11.29 5.54
C ASN A 174 7.74 10.67 6.28
N LYS A 175 7.52 10.06 7.46
CA LYS A 175 8.54 9.38 8.25
C LYS A 175 8.67 7.89 7.93
N LEU A 176 7.71 7.30 7.20
CA LEU A 176 7.71 5.88 6.84
C LEU A 176 9.03 5.40 6.20
N PRO A 177 9.63 6.11 5.21
CA PRO A 177 10.89 5.66 4.61
C PRO A 177 12.01 5.48 5.64
N ALA A 178 12.20 6.49 6.50
CA ALA A 178 13.23 6.45 7.53
C ALA A 178 12.97 5.36 8.58
N LEU A 179 11.69 5.09 8.88
CA LEU A 179 11.30 3.99 9.76
C LEU A 179 11.64 2.63 9.15
N VAL A 180 11.30 2.43 7.87
CA VAL A 180 11.60 1.20 7.11
C VAL A 180 13.11 0.99 6.99
N ASP A 181 13.88 2.03 6.65
CA ASP A 181 15.35 1.97 6.60
C ASP A 181 15.95 1.59 7.95
N SER A 182 15.44 2.20 9.02
CA SER A 182 15.90 1.90 10.38
C SER A 182 15.53 0.48 10.82
N LEU A 183 14.36 -0.01 10.43
CA LEU A 183 13.92 -1.37 10.70
C LEU A 183 14.78 -2.38 9.93
N MET A 184 14.97 -2.18 8.62
CA MET A 184 15.86 -3.01 7.81
C MET A 184 17.28 -3.07 8.38
N ALA A 185 17.85 -1.93 8.78
CA ALA A 185 19.18 -1.88 9.38
C ALA A 185 19.26 -2.69 10.69
N LYS A 186 18.27 -2.54 11.58
CA LYS A 186 18.21 -3.26 12.85
C LYS A 186 18.02 -4.77 12.63
N THR A 187 17.15 -5.15 11.70
CA THR A 187 16.93 -6.56 11.33
C THR A 187 18.20 -7.18 10.73
N ARG A 188 18.93 -6.47 9.87
CA ARG A 188 20.23 -6.95 9.34
C ARG A 188 21.25 -7.19 10.44
N SER A 189 21.39 -6.24 11.38
CA SER A 189 22.29 -6.40 12.52
C SER A 189 21.92 -7.61 13.39
N TRP A 190 20.62 -7.87 13.58
CA TRP A 190 20.16 -9.07 14.29
C TRP A 190 20.47 -10.35 13.50
N GLU A 191 20.19 -10.40 12.19
CA GLU A 191 20.52 -11.56 11.34
C GLU A 191 22.02 -11.86 11.33
N GLU A 192 22.87 -10.83 11.35
CA GLU A 192 24.33 -10.96 11.43
C GLU A 192 24.81 -11.50 12.78
N GLU A 193 24.19 -11.05 13.89
CA GLU A 193 24.54 -11.50 15.25
C GLU A 193 24.13 -12.96 15.50
N TYR A 194 22.93 -13.34 15.05
CA TYR A 194 22.35 -14.66 15.31
C TYR A 194 22.70 -15.68 14.22
N GLY A 195 23.07 -15.24 13.02
CA GLY A 195 23.55 -16.09 11.93
C GLY A 195 22.44 -16.81 11.13
N PHE A 196 21.18 -16.40 11.30
CA PHE A 196 20.04 -16.93 10.55
C PHE A 196 19.01 -15.82 10.26
N PRO A 197 18.14 -16.00 9.24
CA PRO A 197 17.17 -14.99 8.85
C PRO A 197 16.15 -14.68 9.95
N PHE A 198 15.77 -13.41 10.08
CA PHE A 198 14.69 -12.99 10.97
C PHE A 198 13.36 -13.30 10.30
N LEU A 199 12.67 -14.33 10.79
CA LEU A 199 11.33 -14.69 10.33
C LEU A 199 10.27 -14.00 11.19
N TYR A 200 9.22 -13.52 10.54
CA TYR A 200 7.99 -12.98 11.09
C TYR A 200 6.84 -13.83 10.51
N ASP A 201 6.21 -14.65 11.34
CA ASP A 201 5.16 -15.59 10.94
C ASP A 201 5.54 -16.44 9.71
N GLY A 202 6.76 -16.98 9.71
CA GLY A 202 7.30 -17.82 8.63
C GLY A 202 7.85 -17.07 7.41
N VAL A 203 7.75 -15.73 7.36
CA VAL A 203 8.25 -14.92 6.25
C VAL A 203 9.43 -14.07 6.71
N ARG A 204 10.50 -13.97 5.91
CA ARG A 204 11.64 -13.14 6.26
C ARG A 204 11.24 -11.66 6.25
N LEU A 205 11.47 -10.98 7.37
CA LEU A 205 11.03 -9.59 7.56
C LEU A 205 11.69 -8.62 6.55
N LEU A 206 12.95 -8.85 6.18
CA LEU A 206 13.62 -8.01 5.17
C LEU A 206 12.93 -8.08 3.81
N ASP A 207 12.49 -9.26 3.39
CA ASP A 207 11.84 -9.46 2.10
C ASP A 207 10.50 -8.68 2.07
N MET A 208 9.73 -8.70 3.17
CA MET A 208 8.49 -7.91 3.30
C MET A 208 8.73 -6.40 3.20
N LEU A 209 9.82 -5.90 3.81
CA LEU A 209 10.16 -4.48 3.82
C LEU A 209 10.68 -4.00 2.45
N GLU A 210 11.42 -4.85 1.75
CA GLU A 210 11.89 -4.60 0.39
C GLU A 210 10.72 -4.56 -0.60
N GLU A 211 9.78 -5.52 -0.49
CA GLU A 211 8.54 -5.52 -1.28
C GLU A 211 7.71 -4.27 -1.03
N TYR A 212 7.50 -3.90 0.25
CA TYR A 212 6.80 -2.65 0.60
C TYR A 212 7.47 -1.42 -0.02
N SER A 213 8.80 -1.33 0.07
CA SER A 213 9.56 -0.19 -0.46
C SER A 213 9.43 -0.08 -1.98
N LEU A 214 9.45 -1.21 -2.69
CA LEU A 214 9.26 -1.28 -4.14
C LEU A 214 7.85 -0.80 -4.52
N VAL A 215 6.81 -1.39 -3.93
CA VAL A 215 5.40 -1.04 -4.20
C VAL A 215 5.15 0.44 -3.94
N ARG A 216 5.70 0.99 -2.85
CA ARG A 216 5.57 2.40 -2.52
C ARG A 216 6.26 3.32 -3.53
N GLN A 217 7.45 2.94 -4.01
CA GLN A 217 8.17 3.68 -5.02
C GLN A 217 7.41 3.71 -6.36
N GLU A 218 6.85 2.57 -6.78
CA GLU A 218 6.02 2.46 -7.99
C GLU A 218 4.81 3.38 -7.90
N LYS A 219 4.08 3.37 -6.78
CA LYS A 219 2.94 4.28 -6.55
C LYS A 219 3.34 5.76 -6.67
N GLU A 220 4.46 6.18 -6.08
CA GLU A 220 4.90 7.58 -6.16
C GLU A 220 5.35 7.98 -7.56
N GLU A 221 5.97 7.05 -8.28
CA GLU A 221 6.38 7.22 -9.67
C GLU A 221 5.16 7.33 -10.60
N GLU A 222 4.13 6.52 -10.41
CA GLU A 222 2.85 6.64 -11.12
C GLU A 222 2.18 7.99 -10.85
N LYS A 223 2.09 8.41 -9.58
CA LYS A 223 1.56 9.73 -9.22
C LYS A 223 2.38 10.85 -9.89
N ARG A 224 3.70 10.70 -10.00
CA ARG A 224 4.57 11.67 -10.68
C ARG A 224 4.31 11.71 -12.19
N ARG A 225 4.13 10.55 -12.83
CA ARG A 225 3.78 10.45 -14.26
C ARG A 225 2.42 11.09 -14.55
N ALA A 226 1.39 10.78 -13.75
CA ALA A 226 0.07 11.38 -13.90
C ALA A 226 0.09 12.91 -13.75
N ARG A 227 0.86 13.45 -12.79
CA ARG A 227 1.04 14.91 -12.66
C ARG A 227 1.74 15.52 -13.88
N ALA A 228 2.73 14.83 -14.45
CA ALA A 228 3.42 15.28 -15.65
C ALA A 228 2.51 15.26 -16.88
N GLU A 229 1.68 14.24 -17.03
CA GLU A 229 0.69 14.13 -18.11
C GLU A 229 -0.32 15.28 -18.07
N VAL A 230 -0.91 15.57 -16.90
CA VAL A 230 -1.80 16.72 -16.72
C VAL A 230 -1.11 18.05 -17.04
N GLU A 231 0.17 18.21 -16.67
CA GLU A 231 0.93 19.41 -16.99
C GLU A 231 1.23 19.54 -18.49
N VAL A 232 1.50 18.42 -19.17
CA VAL A 232 1.66 18.39 -20.64
C VAL A 232 0.36 18.78 -21.33
N GLU A 233 -0.76 18.19 -20.95
CA GLU A 233 -2.08 18.55 -21.49
C GLU A 233 -2.38 20.04 -21.28
N ARG A 234 -2.08 20.58 -20.09
CA ARG A 234 -2.25 22.00 -19.78
C ARG A 234 -1.38 22.88 -20.68
N LEU A 235 -0.13 22.50 -20.90
CA LEU A 235 0.80 23.23 -21.77
C LEU A 235 0.37 23.18 -23.23
N ASP A 236 -0.12 22.04 -23.71
CA ASP A 236 -0.59 21.89 -25.08
C ASP A 236 -1.88 22.68 -25.33
N ALA A 237 -2.81 22.69 -24.36
CA ALA A 237 -3.98 23.57 -24.39
C ALA A 237 -3.58 25.06 -24.43
N LEU A 238 -2.57 25.45 -23.64
CA LEU A 238 -2.06 26.83 -23.63
C LEU A 238 -1.41 27.21 -24.96
N LYS A 239 -0.59 26.32 -25.55
CA LYS A 239 -0.01 26.52 -26.88
C LYS A 239 -1.10 26.68 -27.93
N ALA A 240 -2.09 25.78 -27.97
CA ALA A 240 -3.20 25.86 -28.92
C ALA A 240 -3.99 27.16 -28.78
N SER A 241 -4.28 27.59 -27.54
CA SER A 241 -4.93 28.88 -27.29
C SER A 241 -4.09 30.06 -27.79
N LYS A 242 -2.77 30.04 -27.57
CA LYS A 242 -1.88 31.11 -28.02
C LYS A 242 -1.76 31.16 -29.54
N THR A 243 -1.65 30.01 -30.19
CA THR A 243 -1.65 29.90 -31.66
C THR A 243 -2.95 30.44 -32.24
N ARG A 244 -4.11 30.09 -31.66
CA ARG A 244 -5.42 30.65 -32.08
C ARG A 244 -5.42 32.17 -32.00
N GLU A 245 -4.98 32.73 -30.88
CA GLU A 245 -4.90 34.19 -30.70
C GLU A 245 -4.02 34.87 -31.76
N LEU A 246 -2.84 34.30 -32.04
CA LEU A 246 -1.91 34.86 -33.04
C LEU A 246 -2.47 34.76 -34.46
N VAL A 247 -3.07 33.63 -34.82
CA VAL A 247 -3.68 33.42 -36.14
C VAL A 247 -4.84 34.40 -36.37
N ILE A 248 -5.71 34.59 -35.37
CA ILE A 248 -6.82 35.56 -35.46
C ILE A 248 -6.26 36.97 -35.70
N LYS A 249 -5.25 37.40 -34.94
CA LYS A 249 -4.62 38.72 -35.12
C LYS A 249 -4.00 38.91 -36.51
N LYS A 250 -3.31 37.88 -37.01
CA LYS A 250 -2.69 37.88 -38.35
C LYS A 250 -3.76 37.95 -39.44
N LYS A 251 -4.89 37.26 -39.25
CA LYS A 251 -6.02 37.30 -40.17
C LYS A 251 -6.72 38.67 -40.16
N GLU A 252 -6.93 39.27 -38.99
CA GLU A 252 -7.45 40.64 -38.87
C GLU A 252 -6.54 41.65 -39.59
N GLU A 253 -5.21 41.52 -39.45
CA GLU A 253 -4.25 42.35 -40.18
C GLU A 253 -4.40 42.17 -41.71
N LEU A 254 -4.48 40.93 -42.19
CA LEU A 254 -4.68 40.62 -43.61
C LEU A 254 -5.99 41.21 -44.14
N ASP A 255 -7.09 41.04 -43.41
CA ASP A 255 -8.42 41.52 -43.82
C ASP A 255 -8.49 43.06 -43.82
N GLU A 256 -7.81 43.72 -42.89
CA GLU A 256 -7.67 45.19 -42.89
C GLU A 256 -6.93 45.68 -44.15
N ILE A 257 -5.81 45.04 -44.50
CA ILE A 257 -5.04 45.39 -45.71
C ILE A 257 -5.89 45.20 -46.96
N CYS A 258 -6.59 44.07 -47.07
CA CYS A 258 -7.48 43.80 -48.21
C CYS A 258 -8.62 44.82 -48.30
N ARG A 259 -9.25 45.18 -47.16
CA ARG A 259 -10.33 46.18 -47.13
C ARG A 259 -9.84 47.55 -47.55
N GLN A 260 -8.69 47.99 -47.05
CA GLN A 260 -8.11 49.29 -47.38
C GLN A 260 -7.70 49.40 -48.85
N ALA A 261 -7.29 48.29 -49.47
CA ALA A 261 -6.90 48.25 -50.87
C ALA A 261 -8.04 47.83 -51.82
N HIS A 262 -9.28 47.76 -51.34
CA HIS A 262 -10.46 47.33 -52.09
C HIS A 262 -10.25 45.99 -52.84
N MET A 263 -9.65 45.02 -52.15
CA MET A 263 -9.41 43.67 -52.66
C MET A 263 -10.45 42.70 -52.09
N ASP A 264 -10.87 41.72 -52.91
CA ASP A 264 -11.72 40.64 -52.43
C ASP A 264 -10.94 39.74 -51.46
N ALA A 265 -11.48 39.50 -50.27
CA ALA A 265 -10.91 38.56 -49.31
C ALA A 265 -11.14 37.11 -49.78
N ASP A 266 -10.08 36.30 -49.78
CA ASP A 266 -10.15 34.90 -50.24
C ASP A 266 -11.00 34.02 -49.28
N PRO A 267 -12.11 33.42 -49.77
CA PRO A 267 -12.99 32.56 -48.96
C PRO A 267 -12.35 31.22 -48.55
N SER A 268 -11.19 30.84 -49.09
CA SER A 268 -10.45 29.66 -48.65
C SER A 268 -9.80 29.82 -47.25
N THR A 269 -9.83 31.04 -46.70
CA THR A 269 -9.33 31.43 -45.37
C THR A 269 -10.43 31.39 -44.28
N GLU A 270 -11.39 30.47 -44.38
CA GLU A 270 -12.46 30.37 -43.38
C GLU A 270 -11.89 30.02 -42.00
N ASN A 271 -12.16 30.88 -41.02
CA ASN A 271 -11.72 30.74 -39.64
C ASN A 271 -12.05 29.35 -39.06
N GLU A 272 -13.18 28.77 -39.45
CA GLU A 272 -13.60 27.44 -39.03
C GLU A 272 -12.63 26.34 -39.48
N LYS A 273 -12.10 26.43 -40.71
CA LYS A 273 -11.12 25.47 -41.23
C LYS A 273 -9.78 25.59 -40.51
N ILE A 274 -9.34 26.82 -40.23
CA ILE A 274 -8.07 27.06 -39.53
C ILE A 274 -8.17 26.67 -38.06
N MET A 275 -9.30 26.97 -37.39
CA MET A 275 -9.55 26.54 -36.01
C MET A 275 -9.63 25.01 -35.92
N ALA A 276 -10.30 24.34 -36.86
CA ALA A 276 -10.35 22.87 -36.91
C ALA A 276 -8.96 22.25 -37.09
N ILE A 277 -8.07 22.88 -37.88
CA ILE A 277 -6.68 22.43 -38.04
C ILE A 277 -5.90 22.57 -36.71
N ILE A 278 -6.06 23.69 -36.00
CA ILE A 278 -5.39 23.90 -34.71
C ILE A 278 -5.91 22.91 -33.65
N ASP A 279 -7.22 22.69 -33.59
CA ASP A 279 -7.85 21.78 -32.64
C ASP A 279 -7.55 20.30 -32.95
N SER A 280 -7.22 19.98 -34.22
CA SER A 280 -6.78 18.63 -34.61
C SER A 280 -5.38 18.27 -34.10
N GLY A 281 -4.57 19.27 -33.70
CA GLY A 281 -3.17 19.07 -33.28
C GLY A 281 -2.24 18.49 -34.36
N MET A 282 -2.72 18.35 -35.61
CA MET A 282 -2.00 17.68 -36.70
C MET A 282 -1.08 18.61 -37.52
N PHE A 283 -0.88 19.86 -37.07
CA PHE A 283 -0.15 20.88 -37.84
C PHE A 283 0.84 21.64 -36.96
N ASP A 284 2.04 21.91 -37.48
CA ASP A 284 3.04 22.73 -36.76
C ASP A 284 2.53 24.18 -36.69
N PRO A 285 2.30 24.74 -35.48
CA PRO A 285 1.92 26.14 -35.31
C PRO A 285 2.87 27.12 -36.01
N SER A 286 4.15 26.76 -36.12
CA SER A 286 5.18 27.59 -36.75
C SER A 286 4.96 27.71 -38.26
N GLU A 287 4.62 26.60 -38.92
CA GLU A 287 4.31 26.57 -40.35
C GLU A 287 3.03 27.35 -40.66
N LEU A 288 2.03 27.30 -39.78
CA LEU A 288 0.78 28.07 -39.94
C LEU A 288 1.03 29.56 -39.90
N LEU A 289 1.75 30.00 -38.88
CA LEU A 289 2.07 31.41 -38.70
C LEU A 289 2.94 31.91 -39.86
N ALA A 290 3.90 31.11 -40.32
CA ALA A 290 4.72 31.44 -41.49
C ALA A 290 3.89 31.56 -42.77
N SER A 291 2.93 30.66 -42.99
CA SER A 291 2.00 30.73 -44.12
C SER A 291 1.14 31.99 -44.09
N MET A 292 0.60 32.35 -42.91
CA MET A 292 -0.17 33.58 -42.74
C MET A 292 0.69 34.83 -42.94
N ASP A 293 1.92 34.84 -42.44
CA ASP A 293 2.88 35.94 -42.65
C ASP A 293 3.22 36.12 -44.14
N LEU A 294 3.32 35.03 -44.90
CA LEU A 294 3.52 35.08 -46.34
C LEU A 294 2.30 35.68 -47.06
N GLN A 295 1.08 35.29 -46.67
CA GLN A 295 -0.15 35.85 -47.23
C GLN A 295 -0.28 37.35 -46.95
N ILE A 296 0.00 37.77 -45.72
CA ILE A 296 0.04 39.20 -45.33
C ILE A 296 1.06 39.94 -46.19
N SER A 297 2.26 39.39 -46.36
CA SER A 297 3.32 40.03 -47.16
C SER A 297 2.89 40.23 -48.60
N LYS A 298 2.28 39.21 -49.21
CA LYS A 298 1.75 39.28 -50.58
C LYS A 298 0.62 40.31 -50.70
N ALA A 299 -0.32 40.32 -49.75
CA ALA A 299 -1.41 41.29 -49.76
C ALA A 299 -0.91 42.74 -49.61
N LYS A 300 0.15 42.97 -48.82
CA LYS A 300 0.80 44.28 -48.73
C LYS A 300 1.42 44.71 -50.07
N GLU A 301 2.10 43.81 -50.75
CA GLU A 301 2.70 44.08 -52.07
C GLU A 301 1.62 44.40 -53.12
N ASP A 302 0.56 43.58 -53.18
CA ASP A 302 -0.57 43.79 -54.08
C ASP A 302 -1.28 45.12 -53.79
N ALA A 303 -1.51 45.45 -52.51
CA ALA A 303 -2.09 46.73 -52.10
C ALA A 303 -1.25 47.92 -52.57
N LEU A 304 0.08 47.85 -52.39
CA LEU A 304 1.00 48.89 -52.84
C LEU A 304 0.98 49.08 -54.36
N SER A 305 0.85 47.99 -55.13
CA SER A 305 0.77 48.08 -56.60
C SER A 305 -0.47 48.82 -57.11
N ARG A 306 -1.53 48.89 -56.30
CA ARG A 306 -2.82 49.52 -56.65
C ARG A 306 -2.93 50.98 -56.25
N THR A 307 -2.03 51.52 -55.42
CA THR A 307 -2.15 52.88 -54.87
C THR A 307 -2.21 53.95 -55.95
N ASP A 308 -1.38 53.84 -56.99
CA ASP A 308 -1.36 54.78 -58.12
C ASP A 308 -2.68 54.77 -58.92
N ILE A 309 -3.31 53.60 -59.04
CA ILE A 309 -4.60 53.45 -59.71
C ILE A 309 -5.72 54.00 -58.82
N MET A 310 -5.68 53.67 -57.52
CA MET A 310 -6.65 54.15 -56.53
C MET A 310 -6.61 55.67 -56.40
N GLU A 311 -5.44 56.31 -56.36
CA GLU A 311 -5.31 57.78 -56.32
C GLU A 311 -5.99 58.45 -57.53
N LYS A 312 -5.87 57.83 -58.71
CA LYS A 312 -6.55 58.31 -59.93
C LYS A 312 -8.06 58.10 -59.84
N VAL A 313 -8.52 56.97 -59.32
CA VAL A 313 -9.94 56.67 -59.12
C VAL A 313 -10.56 57.61 -58.09
N GLU A 314 -9.89 57.89 -56.97
CA GLU A 314 -10.33 58.87 -55.96
C GLU A 314 -10.45 60.27 -56.56
N LYS A 315 -9.44 60.74 -57.30
CA LYS A 315 -9.52 62.03 -58.01
C LYS A 315 -10.69 62.08 -58.98
N TRP A 316 -10.96 60.98 -59.69
CA TRP A 316 -12.10 60.88 -60.61
C TRP A 316 -13.45 60.87 -59.86
N MET A 317 -13.56 60.13 -58.75
CA MET A 317 -14.76 60.11 -57.91
C MET A 317 -15.05 61.49 -57.30
N SER A 318 -14.04 62.18 -56.76
CA SER A 318 -14.23 63.54 -56.22
C SER A 318 -14.66 64.53 -57.30
N ALA A 319 -14.08 64.45 -58.50
CA ALA A 319 -14.48 65.29 -59.63
C ALA A 319 -15.94 64.99 -60.06
N TYR A 320 -16.32 63.71 -60.11
CA TYR A 320 -17.68 63.28 -60.43
C TYR A 320 -18.69 63.70 -59.36
N GLU A 321 -18.35 63.60 -58.07
CA GLU A 321 -19.19 64.07 -56.96
C GLU A 321 -19.37 65.59 -56.99
N GLU A 322 -18.31 66.35 -57.30
CA GLU A 322 -18.37 67.80 -57.47
C GLU A 322 -19.26 68.17 -58.67
N GLU A 323 -19.15 67.45 -59.79
CA GLU A 323 -20.00 67.63 -60.97
C GLU A 323 -21.47 67.30 -60.67
N SER A 324 -21.74 66.18 -60.00
CA SER A 324 -23.09 65.81 -59.54
C SER A 324 -23.67 66.82 -58.57
N TRP A 325 -22.86 67.32 -57.62
CA TRP A 325 -23.28 68.36 -56.68
C TRP A 325 -23.59 69.68 -57.40
N LEU A 326 -22.80 70.05 -58.40
CA LEU A 326 -23.04 71.22 -59.24
C LEU A 326 -24.31 71.08 -60.10
N GLU A 327 -24.61 69.87 -60.58
CA GLU A 327 -25.85 69.56 -61.30
C GLU A 327 -27.07 69.67 -60.39
N ASP A 328 -27.02 69.09 -59.19
CA ASP A 328 -28.09 69.20 -58.18
C ASP A 328 -28.26 70.65 -57.70
N TYR A 329 -27.15 71.35 -57.45
CA TYR A 329 -27.13 72.77 -57.11
C TYR A 329 -27.69 73.65 -58.24
N SER A 330 -27.64 73.20 -59.50
CA SER A 330 -28.23 73.88 -60.65
C SER A 330 -29.70 73.52 -60.89
N ARG A 331 -30.16 72.37 -60.36
CA ARG A 331 -31.54 71.89 -60.44
C ARG A 331 -32.42 72.40 -59.30
N ASP A 332 -31.83 72.90 -58.22
CA ASP A 332 -32.55 73.47 -57.07
C ASP A 332 -33.26 74.80 -57.41
N GLN A 333 -34.59 74.76 -57.48
CA GLN A 333 -35.44 75.93 -57.79
C GLN A 333 -35.50 76.98 -56.65
N ASN A 334 -34.93 76.72 -55.47
CA ASN A 334 -34.93 77.65 -54.33
C ASN A 334 -33.64 78.46 -54.13
N ARG A 335 -32.71 78.43 -55.09
CA ARG A 335 -31.37 79.05 -55.01
C ARG A 335 -31.33 80.55 -54.69
N TYR A 336 -32.43 81.28 -54.90
CA TYR A 336 -32.50 82.74 -54.71
C TYR A 336 -33.20 83.20 -53.42
N ASN A 337 -33.62 82.29 -52.53
CA ASN A 337 -34.37 82.66 -51.30
C ASN A 337 -33.63 82.39 -49.98
N ALA A 338 -32.30 82.50 -49.96
CA ALA A 338 -31.53 82.45 -48.71
C ALA A 338 -30.68 83.72 -48.52
N THR A 339 -31.14 84.57 -47.61
CA THR A 339 -30.48 85.79 -47.14
C THR A 339 -29.31 85.44 -46.21
N ARG A 340 -28.10 85.91 -46.55
CA ARG A 340 -26.90 86.14 -45.70
C ARG A 340 -26.39 85.02 -44.77
N GLY A 341 -25.25 84.43 -45.13
CA GLY A 341 -24.26 83.92 -44.15
C GLY A 341 -23.17 82.98 -44.68
N GLY A 342 -22.01 83.52 -45.08
CA GLY A 342 -20.69 82.85 -45.01
C GLY A 342 -20.21 82.01 -46.22
N ARG A 343 -19.08 82.41 -46.82
CA ARG A 343 -18.39 81.76 -47.97
C ARG A 343 -17.70 80.44 -47.59
N PRO A 344 -17.56 79.47 -48.52
CA PRO A 344 -16.55 78.41 -48.43
C PRO A 344 -15.18 78.94 -48.86
N PHE A 345 -14.16 78.68 -48.04
CA PHE A 345 -12.74 78.96 -48.29
C PHE A 345 -12.12 77.72 -48.95
N PHE A 346 -11.84 77.76 -50.25
CA PHE A 346 -10.79 76.94 -50.88
C PHE A 346 -10.23 77.73 -52.07
N TRP A 347 -8.91 77.62 -52.27
CA TRP A 347 -8.04 78.33 -53.23
C TRP A 347 -7.28 79.56 -52.68
N GLN A 348 -6.11 79.30 -52.10
CA GLN A 348 -4.98 80.22 -52.15
C GLN A 348 -3.67 79.42 -52.28
N LEU A 349 -3.17 79.42 -53.52
CA LEU A 349 -1.82 79.07 -54.05
C LEU A 349 -1.03 77.90 -53.48
#